data_AF-A0A1B6GNG1-F1
#
_entry.id   AF-A0A1B6GNG1-F1
#
_cell.length_a   1.000
_cell.length_b   1.000
_cell.length_c   1.000
_cell.angle_alpha   90.00
_cell.angle_beta   90.00
_cell.angle_gamma   90.00
#
_symmetry.space_group_name_H-M   'P 1'
#
loop_
_entity.id
_entity.type
_entity.pdbx_description
1 polymer ?
#
loop_
_entity_poly.entity_id
_entity_poly.type
_entity_poly.pdbx_seq_one_letter_code
_entity_poly.pdbx_strand_id
1 'polypeptide(L)'
;LESKTDTVTENYRNVEQQVKEAESTLRELLAAPTTLEAKEQLAELEKKLETLKAKLAKLSQNTVLVSPEERNRIKIDHENLVKEYKKRKRLCMDVINAIMEGYPKSKKALMEEVGVETDEDVKMPPIQS
;
A
#
# COMPACT_ATOMS: atom_id res chain seq x y z
N LEU A 1 -62.92 29.41 -48.23
CA LEU A 1 -62.96 28.54 -47.04
C LEU A 1 -61.77 27.58 -47.07
N GLU A 2 -61.57 26.84 -48.16
CA GLU A 2 -60.38 25.97 -48.38
C GLU A 2 -59.03 26.66 -48.12
N SER A 3 -58.77 27.82 -48.72
CA SER A 3 -57.51 28.56 -48.49
C SER A 3 -57.24 28.88 -47.01
N LYS A 4 -58.26 29.15 -46.20
CA LYS A 4 -58.08 29.36 -44.74
C LYS A 4 -57.78 28.05 -44.02
N THR A 5 -58.41 26.95 -44.43
CA THR A 5 -58.15 25.60 -43.90
C THR A 5 -56.71 25.17 -44.21
N ASP A 6 -56.22 25.43 -45.43
CA ASP A 6 -54.85 25.11 -45.83
C ASP A 6 -53.84 25.92 -45.01
N THR A 7 -54.09 27.21 -44.83
CA THR A 7 -53.20 28.09 -44.05
C THR A 7 -53.13 27.67 -42.58
N VAL A 8 -54.26 27.29 -41.99
CA VAL A 8 -54.31 26.80 -40.60
C VAL A 8 -53.61 25.45 -40.47
N THR A 9 -53.74 24.57 -41.46
CA THR A 9 -53.08 23.25 -41.45
C THR A 9 -51.57 23.37 -41.58
N GLU A 10 -51.09 24.32 -42.39
CA GLU A 10 -49.66 24.61 -42.53
C GLU A 10 -49.07 25.24 -41.27
N ASN A 11 -49.78 26.18 -40.66
CA ASN A 11 -49.39 26.74 -39.36
C ASN A 11 -49.35 25.66 -38.26
N TYR A 12 -50.33 24.74 -38.24
CA TYR A 12 -50.35 23.63 -37.29
C TYR A 12 -49.12 22.72 -37.46
N ARG A 13 -48.78 22.35 -38.69
CA ARG A 13 -47.56 21.55 -38.97
C ARG A 13 -46.29 22.27 -38.55
N ASN A 14 -46.21 23.58 -38.79
CA ASN A 14 -45.04 24.37 -38.42
C ASN A 14 -44.87 24.46 -36.89
N VAL A 15 -45.97 24.66 -36.15
CA VAL A 15 -45.96 24.62 -34.69
C VAL A 15 -45.61 23.22 -34.16
N GLU A 16 -46.15 22.16 -34.76
CA GLU A 16 -45.82 20.78 -34.38
C GLU A 16 -44.33 20.46 -34.59
N GLN A 17 -43.75 20.94 -35.69
CA GLN A 17 -42.31 20.84 -35.97
C GLN A 17 -41.48 21.58 -34.90
N GLN A 18 -41.85 22.82 -34.59
CA GLN A 18 -41.16 23.63 -33.58
C GLN A 18 -41.24 23.01 -32.18
N VAL A 19 -42.37 22.39 -31.83
CA VAL A 19 -42.52 21.67 -30.55
C VAL A 19 -41.58 20.47 -30.50
N LYS A 20 -41.48 19.66 -31.56
CA LYS A 20 -40.55 18.52 -31.60
C LYS A 20 -39.09 18.96 -31.49
N GLU A 21 -38.71 20.04 -32.16
CA GLU A 21 -37.36 20.62 -32.08
C GLU A 21 -37.05 21.16 -30.67
N ALA A 22 -38.01 21.85 -30.05
CA ALA A 22 -37.90 22.33 -28.68
C ALA A 22 -37.80 21.19 -27.65
N GLU A 23 -38.54 20.11 -27.84
CA GLU A 23 -38.47 18.91 -26.98
C GLU A 23 -37.13 18.18 -27.13
N SER A 24 -36.57 18.10 -28.35
CA SER A 24 -35.25 17.51 -28.61
C SER A 24 -34.15 18.30 -27.91
N THR A 25 -34.13 19.62 -28.10
CA THR A 25 -33.14 20.51 -27.48
C THR A 25 -33.25 20.51 -25.95
N LEU A 26 -34.47 20.44 -25.40
CA LEU A 26 -34.68 20.31 -23.95
C LEU A 26 -34.12 18.98 -23.41
N ARG A 27 -34.34 17.86 -24.12
CA ARG A 27 -33.75 16.56 -23.73
C ARG A 27 -32.24 16.57 -23.75
N GLU A 28 -31.63 17.17 -24.77
CA GLU A 28 -30.18 17.29 -24.88
C GLU A 28 -29.59 18.13 -23.75
N LEU A 29 -30.24 19.24 -23.39
CA LEU A 29 -29.83 20.11 -22.29
C LEU A 29 -29.97 19.44 -20.92
N LEU A 30 -31.01 18.62 -20.72
CA LEU A 30 -31.23 17.86 -19.48
C LEU A 30 -30.32 16.62 -19.36
N ALA A 31 -29.74 16.14 -20.47
CA ALA A 31 -28.80 15.02 -20.45
C ALA A 31 -27.39 15.43 -19.98
N ALA A 32 -27.05 16.72 -20.06
CA ALA A 32 -25.82 17.26 -19.51
C ALA A 32 -26.02 17.63 -18.03
N PRO A 33 -25.02 17.40 -17.16
CA PRO A 33 -25.08 17.93 -15.80
C PRO A 33 -25.25 19.44 -15.88
N THR A 34 -26.13 19.97 -15.03
CA THR A 34 -26.35 21.41 -14.96
C THR A 34 -25.02 22.08 -14.61
N THR A 35 -24.85 23.35 -15.02
CA THR A 35 -23.62 24.11 -14.70
C THR A 35 -23.32 24.15 -13.20
N LEU A 36 -24.36 24.01 -12.35
CA LEU A 36 -24.22 23.90 -10.91
C LEU A 36 -23.61 22.55 -10.48
N GLU A 37 -24.17 21.43 -10.94
CA GLU A 37 -23.64 20.09 -10.65
C GLU A 37 -22.19 19.92 -11.16
N ALA A 38 -21.91 20.46 -12.35
CA ALA A 38 -20.55 20.44 -12.90
C ALA A 38 -19.57 21.21 -12.02
N LYS A 39 -19.98 22.35 -11.45
CA LYS A 39 -19.15 23.14 -10.51
C LYS A 39 -18.93 22.41 -9.19
N GLU A 40 -19.96 21.74 -8.65
CA GLU A 40 -19.85 20.95 -7.43
C GLU A 40 -18.88 19.78 -7.60
N GLN A 41 -18.98 19.05 -8.72
CA GLN A 41 -18.06 17.96 -9.06
C GLN A 41 -16.62 18.46 -9.20
N LEU A 42 -16.43 19.63 -9.82
CA LEU A 42 -15.12 20.24 -10.01
C LEU A 42 -14.50 20.61 -8.67
N ALA A 43 -15.26 21.22 -7.76
CA ALA A 43 -14.81 21.53 -6.40
C ALA A 43 -14.46 20.27 -5.60
N GLU A 44 -15.22 19.18 -5.75
CA GLU A 44 -14.93 17.91 -5.10
C GLU A 44 -13.64 17.27 -5.65
N LEU A 45 -13.45 17.30 -6.97
CA LEU A 45 -12.26 16.81 -7.65
C LEU A 45 -11.00 17.60 -7.24
N GLU A 46 -11.09 18.93 -7.16
CA GLU A 46 -10.00 19.78 -6.69
C GLU A 46 -9.60 19.44 -5.25
N LYS A 47 -10.59 19.25 -4.37
CA LYS A 47 -10.34 18.83 -2.99
C LYS A 47 -9.67 17.45 -2.93
N LYS A 48 -10.12 16.48 -3.73
CA LYS A 48 -9.50 15.15 -3.83
C LYS A 48 -8.05 15.24 -4.33
N LEU A 49 -7.80 16.05 -5.35
CA LEU A 49 -6.46 16.28 -5.88
C LEU A 49 -5.53 16.87 -4.82
N GLU A 50 -5.98 17.89 -4.08
CA GLU A 50 -5.17 18.50 -3.03
C GLU A 50 -4.84 17.49 -1.92
N THR A 51 -5.83 16.69 -1.52
CA THR A 51 -5.64 15.64 -0.52
C THR A 51 -4.65 14.58 -0.99
N LEU A 52 -4.72 14.16 -2.26
CA LEU A 52 -3.80 13.18 -2.85
C LEU A 52 -2.40 13.75 -3.01
N LYS A 53 -2.26 15.01 -3.44
CA LYS A 53 -0.96 15.71 -3.52
C LYS A 53 -0.31 15.81 -2.14
N ALA A 54 -1.06 16.18 -1.11
CA ALA A 54 -0.54 16.23 0.26
C ALA A 54 -0.09 14.86 0.78
N LYS A 55 -0.85 13.79 0.49
CA LYS A 55 -0.46 12.41 0.81
C LYS A 55 0.81 11.99 0.06
N LEU A 56 0.88 12.31 -1.23
CA LEU A 56 2.02 11.98 -2.08
C LEU A 56 3.28 12.74 -1.63
N ALA A 57 3.16 14.02 -1.28
CA ALA A 57 4.25 14.82 -0.73
C ALA A 57 4.77 14.22 0.59
N LYS A 58 3.89 13.77 1.50
CA LYS A 58 4.31 13.06 2.72
C LYS A 58 4.99 11.74 2.43
N LEU A 59 4.50 10.97 1.46
CA LEU A 59 5.10 9.68 1.07
C LEU A 59 6.42 9.84 0.32
N SER A 60 6.58 10.88 -0.50
CA SER A 60 7.82 11.15 -1.23
C SER A 60 8.88 11.80 -0.34
N GLN A 61 8.47 12.60 0.64
CA GLN A 61 9.35 13.13 1.69
C GLN A 61 9.78 12.05 2.68
N ASN A 62 9.00 10.98 2.86
CA ASN A 62 9.50 9.73 3.40
C ASN A 62 10.44 9.10 2.37
N THR A 63 11.62 9.71 2.28
CA THR A 63 12.75 9.25 1.49
C THR A 63 12.91 7.77 1.74
N VAL A 64 12.91 6.98 0.67
CA VAL A 64 13.29 5.56 0.73
C VAL A 64 14.76 5.56 1.21
N LEU A 65 14.96 5.52 2.53
CA LEU A 65 16.26 5.68 3.17
C LEU A 65 17.21 4.51 2.85
N VAL A 66 16.63 3.41 2.39
CA VAL A 66 17.32 2.15 2.08
C VAL A 66 16.79 1.66 0.75
N SER A 67 17.66 1.57 -0.25
CA SER A 67 17.26 1.02 -1.55
C SER A 67 16.78 -0.43 -1.41
N PRO A 68 15.91 -0.92 -2.30
CA PRO A 68 15.50 -2.33 -2.29
C PRO A 68 16.70 -3.29 -2.32
N GLU A 69 17.76 -2.93 -3.04
CA GLU A 69 19.01 -3.68 -3.16
C GLU A 69 19.75 -3.74 -1.81
N GLU A 70 19.89 -2.60 -1.14
CA GLU A 70 20.54 -2.54 0.17
C GLU A 70 19.76 -3.30 1.23
N ARG A 71 18.42 -3.21 1.19
CA ARG A 71 17.55 -4.01 2.06
C ARG A 71 17.74 -5.51 1.82
N ASN A 72 17.87 -5.93 0.56
CA ASN A 72 18.08 -7.33 0.22
C ASN A 72 19.46 -7.82 0.66
N ARG A 73 20.51 -7.00 0.47
CA ARG A 73 21.86 -7.29 0.95
C ARG A 73 21.87 -7.51 2.47
N ILE A 74 21.28 -6.58 3.24
CA ILE A 74 21.21 -6.70 4.70
C ILE A 74 20.47 -7.97 5.14
N LYS A 75 19.39 -8.36 4.44
CA LYS A 75 18.67 -9.61 4.74
C LYS A 75 19.54 -10.84 4.51
N ILE A 76 20.21 -10.92 3.37
CA ILE A 76 21.10 -12.04 3.02
C ILE A 76 22.25 -12.11 4.03
N ASP A 77 22.86 -10.98 4.37
CA ASP A 77 23.95 -10.91 5.34
C ASP A 77 23.48 -11.38 6.72
N HIS A 78 22.31 -10.92 7.17
CA HIS A 78 21.70 -11.36 8.42
C HIS A 78 21.46 -12.87 8.43
N GLU A 79 20.85 -13.43 7.38
CA GLU A 79 20.61 -14.87 7.24
C GLU A 79 21.91 -15.68 7.32
N ASN A 80 22.95 -15.22 6.62
CA ASN A 80 24.27 -15.85 6.63
C ASN A 80 24.92 -15.79 8.02
N LEU A 81 24.89 -14.64 8.68
CA LEU A 81 25.44 -14.47 10.03
C LEU A 81 24.72 -15.35 11.06
N VAL A 82 23.38 -15.42 11.00
CA VAL A 82 22.58 -16.29 11.88
C VAL A 82 22.90 -17.76 11.64
N LYS A 83 23.04 -18.18 10.38
CA LYS A 83 23.39 -19.55 10.03
C LYS A 83 24.76 -19.93 10.58
N GLU A 84 25.75 -19.08 10.38
CA GLU A 84 27.11 -19.28 10.86
C GLU A 84 27.19 -19.26 12.40
N TYR A 85 26.44 -18.36 13.05
CA TYR A 85 26.30 -18.36 14.52
C TYR A 85 25.74 -19.69 15.03
N LYS A 86 24.60 -20.16 14.48
CA LYS A 86 23.99 -21.44 14.88
C LYS A 86 24.95 -22.62 14.69
N LYS A 87 25.72 -22.62 13.60
CA LYS A 87 26.73 -23.65 13.33
C LYS A 87 27.85 -23.63 14.37
N ARG A 88 28.41 -22.46 14.67
CA ARG A 88 29.47 -22.31 15.68
C ARG A 88 29.00 -22.65 17.09
N LYS A 89 27.80 -22.19 17.47
CA LYS A 89 27.18 -22.53 18.77
C LYS A 89 27.04 -24.04 18.93
N ARG A 90 26.58 -24.75 17.88
CA ARG A 90 26.47 -26.21 17.90
C ARG A 90 27.83 -26.87 18.12
N LEU A 91 28.85 -26.50 17.33
CA LEU A 91 30.20 -27.07 17.46
C LEU A 91 30.80 -26.86 18.85
N CYS A 92 30.65 -25.65 19.42
CA CYS A 92 31.10 -25.36 20.78
C CYS A 92 30.40 -26.26 21.80
N MET A 93 29.08 -26.44 21.65
CA MET A 93 28.30 -27.30 22.53
C MET A 93 28.66 -28.78 22.40
N ASP A 94 28.99 -29.25 21.19
CA ASP A 94 29.45 -30.62 20.95
C ASP A 94 30.79 -30.87 21.65
N VAL A 95 31.71 -29.90 21.60
CA VAL A 95 32.99 -29.98 22.34
C VAL A 95 32.75 -30.02 23.85
N ILE A 96 31.87 -29.17 24.38
CA ILE A 96 31.50 -29.19 25.80
C ILE A 96 30.91 -30.55 26.19
N ASN A 97 30.04 -31.11 25.36
CA ASN A 97 29.45 -32.44 25.61
C ASN A 97 30.51 -33.54 25.61
N ALA A 98 31.48 -33.51 24.70
CA ALA A 98 32.57 -34.49 24.66
C ALA A 98 33.45 -34.41 25.94
N ILE A 99 33.75 -33.19 26.43
CA ILE A 99 34.47 -33.02 27.70
C ILE A 99 33.67 -33.57 28.87
N MET A 100 32.34 -33.37 28.86
CA MET A 100 31.43 -33.84 29.91
C MET A 100 31.42 -35.36 30.08
N GLU A 101 31.84 -36.15 29.09
CA GLU A 101 31.92 -37.61 29.20
C GLU A 101 32.92 -38.08 30.27
N GLY A 102 33.95 -37.27 30.56
CA GLY A 102 34.97 -37.56 31.59
C GLY A 102 34.98 -36.57 32.76
N TYR A 103 34.06 -35.59 32.78
CA TYR A 103 34.12 -34.49 33.73
C TYR A 103 33.30 -34.81 35.00
N PRO A 104 33.87 -34.64 36.21
CA PRO A 104 33.24 -35.09 37.46
C PRO A 104 32.14 -34.15 38.00
N LYS A 105 31.96 -32.96 37.43
CA LYS A 105 30.93 -31.99 37.88
C LYS A 105 29.87 -31.76 36.80
N SER A 106 28.93 -30.85 37.05
CA SER A 106 27.86 -30.52 36.11
C SER A 106 28.36 -29.71 34.92
N LYS A 107 27.60 -29.76 33.82
CA LYS A 107 27.84 -28.96 32.61
C LYS A 107 27.87 -27.46 32.88
N LYS A 108 27.03 -26.97 33.80
CA LYS A 108 27.01 -25.57 34.20
C LYS A 108 28.32 -25.17 34.88
N ALA A 109 28.84 -26.01 35.77
CA ALA A 109 30.12 -25.76 36.42
C ALA A 109 31.29 -25.75 35.42
N LEU A 110 31.27 -26.64 34.42
CA LEU A 110 32.25 -26.62 33.34
C LEU A 110 32.17 -25.34 32.50
N MET A 111 30.96 -24.91 32.11
CA MET A 111 30.75 -23.69 31.35
C MET A 111 31.23 -22.45 32.12
N GLU A 112 30.94 -22.36 33.41
CA GLU A 112 31.41 -21.28 34.29
C GLU A 112 32.94 -21.29 34.46
N GLU A 113 33.55 -22.47 34.65
CA GLU A 113 35.01 -22.61 34.80
C GLU A 113 35.77 -22.24 33.52
N VAL A 114 35.22 -22.55 32.35
CA VAL A 114 35.79 -22.21 31.04
C VAL A 114 35.42 -20.79 30.58
N GLY A 115 34.49 -20.12 31.28
CA GLY A 115 34.05 -18.76 30.96
C GLY A 115 33.13 -18.68 29.73
N VAL A 116 32.31 -19.70 29.50
CA VAL A 116 31.30 -19.73 28.43
C VAL A 116 29.98 -19.19 28.97
N GLU A 117 29.54 -18.05 28.42
CA GLU A 117 28.23 -17.45 28.67
C GLU A 117 27.23 -17.85 27.57
N THR A 118 25.97 -18.08 27.94
CA THR A 118 24.91 -18.40 26.97
C THR A 118 24.06 -17.18 26.63
N ASP A 119 23.28 -17.29 25.55
CA ASP A 119 22.32 -16.26 25.13
C ASP A 119 21.35 -15.89 26.28
N GLU A 120 20.97 -16.87 27.09
CA GLU A 120 20.10 -16.70 28.24
C GLU A 120 20.78 -15.90 29.37
N ASP A 121 22.09 -16.10 29.60
CA ASP A 121 22.86 -15.39 30.63
C ASP A 121 22.92 -13.88 30.36
N VAL A 122 23.01 -13.50 29.08
CA VAL A 122 23.08 -12.09 28.64
C VAL A 122 21.72 -11.53 28.20
N LYS A 123 20.62 -12.26 28.42
CA LYS A 123 19.25 -11.86 28.02
C LYS A 123 19.12 -11.52 26.54
N MET A 124 19.84 -12.25 25.68
CA MET A 124 19.75 -12.09 24.24
C MET A 124 18.32 -12.43 23.77
N PRO A 125 17.68 -11.58 22.96
CA PRO A 125 16.37 -11.89 22.38
C PRO A 125 16.48 -13.10 21.44
N PRO A 126 15.39 -13.89 21.29
CA PRO A 126 15.41 -15.05 20.40
C PRO A 126 15.70 -14.61 18.96
N ILE A 127 16.66 -15.30 18.33
CA ILE A 127 17.04 -15.01 16.95
C ILE A 127 15.86 -15.33 16.04
N GLN A 128 15.23 -14.29 15.50
CA GLN A 128 14.14 -14.42 14.54
C GLN A 128 14.68 -15.05 13.24
N SER A 129 14.07 -16.16 12.85
CA SER A 129 14.31 -16.87 11.59
C SER A 129 13.46 -16.31 10.47
#